data_AF-A0A6P4FQL2-F1
#
_entry.id   AF-A0A6P4FQL2-F1
#
_cell.length_a   1.000
_cell.length_b   1.000
_cell.length_c   1.000
_cell.angle_alpha   90.00
_cell.angle_beta   90.00
_cell.angle_gamma   90.00
#
_symmetry.space_group_name_H-M   'P 1'
#
loop_
_entity.id
_entity.type
_entity.pdbx_description
1 polymer ?
#
loop_
_entity_poly.entity_id
_entity_poly.type
_entity_poly.pdbx_seq_one_letter_code
_entity_poly.pdbx_strand_id
1 'polypeptide(L)'
;MARITWRGHSSQELLSICRLRWSYMKHCWHSLTFNAHMNSSYASDVCLTPIFWFVDNYTHCLGPFFVVGVAALTTSVVSIAYWIGLPFWYAKSQLVTYFLIIVGNWLLLNVVFHYVMAVITPAGHPPEGVSLVEAVSMCGKCIAPKPPRTHHCSVCNRCILKMDHHCPWLNNCVGYGNHRYFFLYMMYTTLGCLFLILFGLEIGHKYLWLDHGEAWTEIEPLEGQPVKYNLSGHIIPVTHPHEYDEFMLPPAVHNLPTPIVDTDAPSTGRRRAVWFMAFTNVSVVLALGSLTIWHAKLITRGETSVEAHINEAEQKRLLQQQRIYINPYNFGTRKNWKLFLGLVRGRSFWRTVLLPSWHKPEGTGLSFHTVNDAPFEDEWP
;
A
#
# COMPACT_ATOMS: atom_id res chain seq x y z
N MET A 1 -40.62 -13.86 39.47
CA MET A 1 -39.71 -13.87 38.30
C MET A 1 -39.88 -12.57 37.53
N ALA A 2 -38.93 -11.64 37.66
CA ALA A 2 -38.96 -10.40 36.88
C ALA A 2 -38.53 -10.70 35.44
N ARG A 3 -39.42 -10.50 34.47
CA ARG A 3 -39.09 -10.56 33.04
C ARG A 3 -38.33 -9.29 32.67
N ILE A 4 -37.04 -9.42 32.45
CA ILE A 4 -36.21 -8.38 31.84
C ILE A 4 -36.62 -8.29 30.36
N THR A 5 -37.25 -7.18 29.97
CA THR A 5 -37.59 -6.88 28.58
C THR A 5 -36.46 -6.05 27.96
N TRP A 6 -35.68 -6.67 27.08
CA TRP A 6 -34.69 -5.96 26.28
C TRP A 6 -35.43 -5.19 25.17
N ARG A 7 -35.48 -3.85 25.26
CA ARG A 7 -35.84 -3.00 24.12
C ARG A 7 -34.59 -2.85 23.23
N GLY A 8 -34.56 -3.61 22.13
CA GLY A 8 -33.60 -3.35 21.06
C GLY A 8 -33.93 -2.02 20.39
N HIS A 9 -32.98 -1.08 20.35
CA HIS A 9 -33.13 0.15 19.57
C HIS A 9 -33.35 -0.19 18.10
N SER A 10 -34.33 0.47 17.49
CA SER A 10 -34.56 0.31 16.05
C SER A 10 -33.34 0.79 15.26
N SER A 11 -33.08 0.21 14.09
CA SER A 11 -31.97 0.62 13.21
C SER A 11 -32.00 2.12 12.88
N GLN A 12 -33.17 2.73 12.85
CA GLN A 12 -33.37 4.16 12.63
C GLN A 12 -32.91 5.03 13.81
N GLU A 13 -33.11 4.58 15.06
CA GLU A 13 -32.60 5.27 16.25
C GLU A 13 -31.08 5.17 16.36
N LEU A 14 -30.50 4.01 16.04
CA LEU A 14 -29.04 3.87 15.99
C LEU A 14 -28.43 4.78 14.91
N LEU A 15 -29.05 4.86 13.74
CA LEU A 15 -28.64 5.76 12.67
C LEU A 15 -28.73 7.24 13.08
N SER A 16 -29.78 7.64 13.79
CA SER A 16 -29.94 9.03 14.24
C SER A 16 -28.92 9.40 15.33
N ILE A 17 -28.66 8.49 16.28
CA ILE A 17 -27.62 8.66 17.32
C ILE A 17 -26.23 8.75 16.67
N CYS A 18 -25.91 7.89 15.71
CA CYS A 18 -24.64 7.92 15.00
C CYS A 18 -24.48 9.22 14.19
N ARG A 19 -25.52 9.69 13.50
CA ARG A 19 -25.48 10.97 12.77
C ARG A 19 -25.29 12.16 13.70
N LEU A 20 -25.96 12.16 14.87
CA LEU A 20 -25.82 13.23 15.85
C LEU A 20 -24.40 13.24 16.44
N ARG A 21 -23.87 12.08 16.83
CA ARG A 21 -22.50 11.95 17.34
C ARG A 21 -21.46 12.36 16.30
N TRP A 22 -21.65 11.95 15.05
CA TRP A 22 -20.79 12.36 13.94
C TRP A 22 -20.84 13.87 13.71
N SER A 23 -22.03 14.47 13.70
CA SER A 23 -22.20 15.91 13.57
C SER A 23 -21.52 16.64 14.72
N TYR A 24 -21.73 16.19 15.96
CA TYR A 24 -21.10 16.78 17.14
C TYR A 24 -19.57 16.67 17.09
N MET A 25 -19.02 15.49 16.80
CA MET A 25 -17.58 15.31 16.59
C MET A 25 -17.03 16.22 15.50
N LYS A 26 -17.74 16.35 14.38
CA LYS A 26 -17.37 17.23 13.28
C LYS A 26 -17.33 18.69 13.73
N HIS A 27 -18.34 19.17 14.46
CA HIS A 27 -18.37 20.55 14.97
C HIS A 27 -17.29 20.80 16.03
N CYS A 28 -17.04 19.85 16.94
CA CYS A 28 -15.92 19.92 17.88
C CYS A 28 -14.57 20.00 17.15
N TRP A 29 -14.37 19.18 16.11
CA TRP A 29 -13.17 19.22 15.28
C TRP A 29 -13.00 20.59 14.62
N HIS A 30 -14.03 21.09 13.92
CA HIS A 30 -13.98 22.41 13.30
C HIS A 30 -13.76 23.54 14.31
N SER A 31 -14.35 23.47 15.50
CA SER A 31 -14.15 24.45 16.57
C SER A 31 -12.72 24.44 17.12
N LEU A 32 -12.05 23.27 17.12
CA LEU A 32 -10.67 23.13 17.56
C LEU A 32 -9.67 23.50 16.46
N THR A 33 -10.00 23.29 15.18
CA THR A 33 -9.04 23.40 14.07
C THR A 33 -9.24 24.59 13.14
N PHE A 34 -10.20 25.48 13.40
CA PHE A 34 -10.51 26.62 12.53
C PHE A 34 -10.46 27.92 13.33
N ASN A 35 -9.25 28.46 13.55
CA ASN A 35 -9.07 29.82 14.05
C ASN A 35 -8.11 30.59 13.13
N ALA A 36 -8.01 31.91 13.29
CA ALA A 36 -7.19 32.76 12.41
C ALA A 36 -5.68 32.38 12.36
N HIS A 37 -5.22 31.58 13.31
CA HIS A 37 -3.83 31.15 13.48
C HIS A 37 -3.62 29.62 13.31
N MET A 38 -4.68 28.83 13.12
CA MET A 38 -4.62 27.37 13.14
C MET A 38 -5.63 26.76 12.16
N ASN A 39 -5.13 25.85 11.32
CA ASN A 39 -5.93 25.05 10.39
C ASN A 39 -5.78 23.54 10.71
N SER A 40 -6.59 22.69 10.08
CA SER A 40 -6.58 21.23 10.30
C SER A 40 -5.24 20.56 9.96
N SER A 41 -4.44 21.12 9.05
CA SER A 41 -3.09 20.61 8.77
C SER A 41 -2.16 20.88 9.94
N TYR A 42 -2.15 22.12 10.43
CA TYR A 42 -1.33 22.53 11.56
C TYR A 42 -1.65 21.73 12.82
N ALA A 43 -2.94 21.48 13.10
CA ALA A 43 -3.34 20.64 14.23
C ALA A 43 -2.82 19.20 14.11
N SER A 44 -2.83 18.64 12.89
CA SER A 44 -2.29 17.30 12.63
C SER A 44 -0.77 17.25 12.83
N ASP A 45 -0.06 18.29 12.37
CA ASP A 45 1.40 18.41 12.54
C ASP A 45 1.78 18.50 14.03
N VAL A 46 1.02 19.24 14.84
CA VAL A 46 1.23 19.31 16.29
C VAL A 46 1.03 17.94 16.95
N CYS A 47 -0.02 17.20 16.59
CA CYS A 47 -0.26 15.85 17.12
C CYS A 47 0.86 14.86 16.74
N LEU A 48 1.45 15.01 15.55
CA LEU A 48 2.55 14.16 15.08
C LEU A 48 3.93 14.62 15.57
N THR A 49 4.04 15.82 16.17
CA THR A 49 5.31 16.39 16.61
C THR A 49 6.12 15.47 17.53
N PRO A 50 5.55 14.76 18.52
CA PRO A 50 6.32 13.81 19.33
C PRO A 50 6.91 12.65 18.52
N ILE A 51 6.16 12.16 17.51
CA ILE A 51 6.60 11.12 16.60
C ILE A 51 7.71 11.66 15.70
N PHE A 52 7.55 12.86 15.14
CA PHE A 52 8.58 13.51 14.33
C PHE A 52 9.85 13.75 15.12
N TRP A 53 9.75 14.24 16.36
CA TRP A 53 10.92 14.40 17.22
C TRP A 53 11.64 13.07 17.46
N PHE A 54 10.90 12.01 17.80
CA PHE A 54 11.51 10.69 18.00
C PHE A 54 12.17 10.19 16.72
N VAL A 55 11.46 10.24 15.60
CA VAL A 55 11.98 9.86 14.29
C VAL A 55 13.22 10.69 13.98
N ASP A 56 13.19 12.02 14.02
CA ASP A 56 14.32 12.87 13.66
C ASP A 56 15.59 12.61 14.51
N ASN A 57 15.43 12.28 15.80
CA ASN A 57 16.58 11.98 16.67
C ASN A 57 17.12 10.55 16.51
N TYR A 58 16.27 9.58 16.17
CA TYR A 58 16.63 8.16 16.12
C TYR A 58 16.65 7.54 14.71
N THR A 59 16.23 8.28 13.67
CA THR A 59 16.13 7.79 12.28
C THR A 59 17.44 7.23 11.77
N HIS A 60 18.56 7.83 12.18
CA HIS A 60 19.90 7.36 11.86
C HIS A 60 20.17 5.92 12.30
N CYS A 61 19.63 5.52 13.44
CA CYS A 61 19.76 4.17 13.97
C CYS A 61 18.65 3.24 13.43
N LEU A 62 17.47 3.79 13.16
CA LEU A 62 16.30 3.03 12.72
C LEU A 62 16.28 2.72 11.23
N GLY A 63 17.00 3.48 10.40
CA GLY A 63 17.06 3.29 8.95
C GLY A 63 17.38 1.84 8.54
N PRO A 64 18.49 1.24 9.01
CA PRO A 64 18.82 -0.17 8.74
C PRO A 64 17.71 -1.14 9.19
N PHE A 65 17.07 -0.89 10.33
CA PHE A 65 15.96 -1.71 10.81
C PHE A 65 14.76 -1.68 9.86
N PHE A 66 14.39 -0.50 9.35
CA PHE A 66 13.31 -0.39 8.37
C PHE A 66 13.63 -1.09 7.05
N VAL A 67 14.89 -1.02 6.58
CA VAL A 67 15.30 -1.73 5.35
C VAL A 67 15.17 -3.25 5.51
N VAL A 68 15.64 -3.78 6.65
CA VAL A 68 15.47 -5.20 6.98
C VAL A 68 13.99 -5.55 7.13
N GLY A 69 13.20 -4.68 7.77
CA GLY A 69 11.76 -4.86 7.96
C GLY A 69 11.00 -4.96 6.64
N VAL A 70 11.29 -4.09 5.67
CA VAL A 70 10.69 -4.16 4.32
C VAL A 70 11.08 -5.48 3.65
N ALA A 71 12.36 -5.84 3.65
CA ALA A 71 12.82 -7.09 3.04
C ALA A 71 12.16 -8.34 3.68
N ALA A 72 12.04 -8.36 5.01
CA ALA A 72 11.39 -9.44 5.75
C ALA A 72 9.89 -9.51 5.45
N LEU A 73 9.20 -8.37 5.38
CA LEU A 73 7.78 -8.30 5.07
C LEU A 73 7.50 -8.78 3.64
N THR A 74 8.27 -8.29 2.66
CA THR A 74 8.16 -8.74 1.26
C THR A 74 8.42 -10.23 1.14
N THR A 75 9.48 -10.74 1.79
CA THR A 75 9.80 -12.17 1.79
C THR A 75 8.66 -13.00 2.38
N SER A 76 8.11 -12.57 3.52
CA SER A 76 7.00 -13.26 4.19
C SER A 76 5.75 -13.34 3.31
N VAL A 77 5.37 -12.24 2.67
CA VAL A 77 4.22 -12.20 1.74
C VAL A 77 4.44 -13.13 0.55
N VAL A 78 5.62 -13.10 -0.06
CA VAL A 78 5.97 -13.98 -1.18
C VAL A 78 5.95 -15.44 -0.74
N SER A 79 6.59 -15.79 0.38
CA SER A 79 6.61 -17.16 0.91
C SER A 79 5.21 -17.71 1.13
N ILE A 80 4.29 -16.93 1.70
CA ILE A 80 2.90 -17.36 1.90
C ILE A 80 2.18 -17.53 0.55
N ALA A 81 2.45 -16.66 -0.44
CA ALA A 81 1.83 -16.75 -1.77
C ALA A 81 2.26 -18.04 -2.49
N TYR A 82 3.52 -18.44 -2.37
CA TYR A 82 4.02 -19.71 -2.90
C TYR A 82 3.58 -20.93 -2.08
N TRP A 83 3.45 -20.79 -0.77
CA TRP A 83 3.08 -21.90 0.11
C TRP A 83 1.59 -22.26 0.01
N ILE A 84 0.70 -21.25 0.01
CA ILE A 84 -0.76 -21.46 0.04
C ILE A 84 -1.37 -21.19 -1.34
N GLY A 85 -0.99 -20.08 -1.98
CA GLY A 85 -1.61 -19.63 -3.23
C GLY A 85 -1.27 -20.55 -4.39
N LEU A 86 -0.01 -20.94 -4.55
CA LEU A 86 0.42 -21.73 -5.70
C LEU A 86 -0.22 -23.13 -5.74
N PRO A 87 -0.21 -23.93 -4.65
CA PRO A 87 -0.90 -25.23 -4.67
C PRO A 87 -2.41 -25.11 -4.88
N PHE A 88 -3.04 -24.07 -4.31
CA PHE A 88 -4.47 -23.81 -4.49
C PHE A 88 -4.83 -23.59 -5.97
N TRP A 89 -4.11 -22.69 -6.64
CA TRP A 89 -4.37 -22.41 -8.05
C TRP A 89 -3.96 -23.57 -8.95
N TYR A 90 -2.91 -24.33 -8.61
CA TYR A 90 -2.48 -25.48 -9.39
C TYR A 90 -3.54 -26.58 -9.42
N ALA A 91 -4.15 -26.86 -8.25
CA ALA A 91 -5.25 -27.82 -8.14
C ALA A 91 -6.50 -27.37 -8.91
N LYS A 92 -6.75 -26.05 -8.99
CA LYS A 92 -7.92 -25.49 -9.66
C LYS A 92 -7.74 -25.36 -11.18
N SER A 93 -6.62 -24.80 -11.63
CA SER A 93 -6.31 -24.58 -13.04
C SER A 93 -4.82 -24.35 -13.26
N GLN A 94 -4.18 -25.28 -13.97
CA GLN A 94 -2.76 -25.17 -14.34
C GLN A 94 -2.48 -23.95 -15.22
N LEU A 95 -3.38 -23.61 -16.15
CA LEU A 95 -3.23 -22.44 -17.03
C LEU A 95 -3.17 -21.14 -16.24
N VAL A 96 -4.11 -20.95 -15.31
CA VAL A 96 -4.12 -19.78 -14.41
C VAL A 96 -2.84 -19.76 -13.58
N THR A 97 -2.41 -20.92 -13.07
CA THR A 97 -1.19 -21.02 -12.28
C THR A 97 0.05 -20.55 -13.04
N TYR A 98 0.24 -20.98 -14.29
CA TYR A 98 1.35 -20.52 -15.11
C TYR A 98 1.30 -19.01 -15.36
N PHE A 99 0.11 -18.47 -15.64
CA PHE A 99 -0.08 -17.02 -15.76
C PHE A 99 0.31 -16.29 -14.46
N LEU A 100 -0.12 -16.80 -13.30
CA LEU A 100 0.18 -16.19 -12.01
C LEU A 100 1.67 -16.21 -11.67
N ILE A 101 2.37 -17.31 -12.00
CA ILE A 101 3.82 -17.40 -11.83
C ILE A 101 4.51 -16.35 -12.72
N ILE A 102 4.15 -16.25 -14.00
CA ILE A 102 4.81 -15.33 -14.94
C ILE A 102 4.61 -13.88 -14.51
N VAL A 103 3.36 -13.46 -14.29
CA VAL A 103 3.04 -12.08 -13.92
C VAL A 103 3.52 -11.76 -12.50
N GLY A 104 3.33 -12.69 -11.56
CA GLY A 104 3.75 -12.52 -10.17
C GLY A 104 5.27 -12.36 -10.03
N ASN A 105 6.07 -13.17 -10.75
CA ASN A 105 7.52 -13.02 -10.74
C ASN A 105 8.00 -11.77 -11.48
N TRP A 106 7.32 -11.36 -12.54
CA TRP A 106 7.62 -10.07 -13.20
C TRP A 106 7.37 -8.88 -12.26
N LEU A 107 6.27 -8.89 -11.51
CA LEU A 107 6.00 -7.88 -10.48
C LEU A 107 7.06 -7.93 -9.37
N LEU A 108 7.37 -9.12 -8.84
CA LEU A 108 8.38 -9.30 -7.80
C LEU A 108 9.76 -8.80 -8.23
N LEU A 109 10.18 -9.15 -9.45
CA LEU A 109 11.45 -8.68 -10.02
C LEU A 109 11.50 -7.14 -10.04
N ASN A 110 10.42 -6.49 -10.50
CA ASN A 110 10.36 -5.04 -10.51
C ASN A 110 10.33 -4.44 -9.10
N VAL A 111 9.60 -5.02 -8.14
CA VAL A 111 9.59 -4.58 -6.75
C VAL A 111 10.99 -4.63 -6.14
N VAL A 112 11.64 -5.79 -6.22
CA VAL A 112 12.97 -6.01 -5.64
C VAL A 112 14.00 -5.11 -6.31
N PHE A 113 14.02 -5.05 -7.64
CA PHE A 113 14.96 -4.23 -8.38
C PHE A 113 14.84 -2.76 -7.99
N HIS A 114 13.64 -2.17 -8.08
CA HIS A 114 13.46 -0.75 -7.81
C HIS A 114 13.68 -0.42 -6.34
N TYR A 115 13.35 -1.33 -5.41
CA TYR A 115 13.66 -1.15 -3.99
C TYR A 115 15.17 -1.11 -3.75
N VAL A 116 15.91 -2.11 -4.24
CA VAL A 116 17.37 -2.18 -4.12
C VAL A 116 18.01 -0.93 -4.73
N MET A 117 17.58 -0.54 -5.93
CA MET A 117 18.10 0.65 -6.59
C MET A 117 17.80 1.94 -5.82
N ALA A 118 16.62 2.07 -5.22
CA ALA A 118 16.27 3.23 -4.40
C ALA A 118 17.14 3.32 -3.13
N VAL A 119 17.48 2.17 -2.52
CA VAL A 119 18.36 2.07 -1.35
C VAL A 119 19.81 2.41 -1.72
N ILE A 120 20.39 1.75 -2.75
CA ILE A 120 21.83 1.84 -3.02
C ILE A 120 22.23 3.05 -3.85
N THR A 121 21.32 3.60 -4.67
CA THR A 121 21.66 4.71 -5.56
C THR A 121 21.72 6.00 -4.73
N PRO A 122 22.86 6.73 -4.73
CA PRO A 122 22.95 8.00 -4.05
C PRO A 122 21.92 9.00 -4.60
N ALA A 123 21.30 9.78 -3.71
CA ALA A 123 20.34 10.83 -4.10
C ALA A 123 20.95 11.91 -5.01
N GLY A 124 22.28 12.04 -5.00
CA GLY A 124 23.04 13.10 -5.67
C GLY A 124 23.34 14.26 -4.71
N HIS A 125 24.59 14.72 -4.71
CA HIS A 125 25.03 15.87 -3.92
C HIS A 125 25.84 16.84 -4.80
N PRO A 126 25.84 18.14 -4.50
CA PRO A 126 26.71 19.09 -5.18
C PRO A 126 28.19 18.70 -5.04
N PRO A 127 29.04 18.97 -6.05
CA PRO A 127 30.48 18.81 -5.93
C PRO A 127 31.06 19.81 -4.93
N GLU A 128 32.07 19.39 -4.16
CA GLU A 128 32.77 20.23 -3.20
C GLU A 128 33.89 21.02 -3.90
N GLY A 129 34.09 22.28 -3.50
CA GLY A 129 35.21 23.11 -3.99
C GLY A 129 35.11 23.59 -5.44
N VAL A 130 33.99 23.38 -6.12
CA VAL A 130 33.77 23.84 -7.50
C VAL A 130 32.86 25.06 -7.53
N SER A 131 33.25 26.09 -8.28
CA SER A 131 32.37 27.24 -8.54
C SER A 131 31.19 26.79 -9.40
N LEU A 132 29.98 26.92 -8.87
CA LEU A 132 28.76 26.60 -9.60
C LEU A 132 28.46 27.69 -10.63
N VAL A 133 28.02 27.27 -11.82
CA VAL A 133 27.56 28.19 -12.88
C VAL A 133 26.26 28.88 -12.46
N GLU A 134 25.35 28.12 -11.83
CA GLU A 134 24.06 28.59 -11.36
C GLU A 134 23.90 28.26 -9.87
N ALA A 135 23.82 29.29 -9.04
CA ALA A 135 23.54 29.15 -7.61
C ALA A 135 22.34 30.01 -7.24
N VAL A 136 21.32 29.41 -6.63
CA VAL A 136 20.07 30.12 -6.27
C VAL A 136 20.10 30.67 -4.84
N SER A 137 20.87 30.06 -3.95
CA SER A 137 21.02 30.49 -2.56
C SER A 137 22.24 29.84 -1.90
N MET A 138 22.59 30.26 -0.68
CA MET A 138 23.65 29.63 0.13
C MET A 138 23.04 28.67 1.16
N CYS A 139 23.73 27.55 1.43
CA CYS A 139 23.41 26.68 2.55
C CYS A 139 24.09 27.19 3.82
N GLY A 140 23.33 27.60 4.83
CA GLY A 140 23.90 28.03 6.11
C GLY A 140 24.61 26.92 6.89
N LYS A 141 24.26 25.63 6.67
CA LYS A 141 24.89 24.50 7.36
C LYS A 141 26.14 23.98 6.64
N CYS A 142 26.09 23.84 5.32
CA CYS A 142 27.23 23.39 4.52
C CYS A 142 28.18 24.52 4.13
N ILE A 143 27.77 25.78 4.29
CA ILE A 143 28.52 26.98 3.88
C ILE A 143 28.94 26.86 2.41
N ALA A 144 28.00 26.42 1.57
CA ALA A 144 28.23 26.14 0.16
C ALA A 144 27.08 26.69 -0.70
N PRO A 145 27.34 27.11 -1.95
CA PRO A 145 26.30 27.53 -2.87
C PRO A 145 25.38 26.34 -3.23
N LYS A 146 24.08 26.59 -3.26
CA LYS A 146 23.06 25.60 -3.64
C LYS A 146 22.73 25.74 -5.12
N PRO A 147 22.93 24.68 -5.92
CA PRO A 147 22.33 24.59 -7.24
C PRO A 147 20.79 24.72 -7.16
N PRO A 148 20.11 25.04 -8.27
CA PRO A 148 18.66 25.01 -8.32
C PRO A 148 18.09 23.68 -7.82
N ARG A 149 16.90 23.72 -7.19
CA ARG A 149 16.18 22.54 -6.65
C ARG A 149 16.93 21.75 -5.56
N THR A 150 18.03 22.30 -5.02
CA THR A 150 18.85 21.63 -3.99
C THR A 150 18.45 22.07 -2.59
N HIS A 151 18.26 21.10 -1.68
CA HIS A 151 17.93 21.36 -0.28
C HIS A 151 18.89 20.62 0.66
N HIS A 152 19.08 21.14 1.87
CA HIS A 152 19.92 20.49 2.88
C HIS A 152 19.08 19.51 3.68
N CYS A 153 19.49 18.25 3.74
CA CYS A 153 18.90 17.27 4.61
C CYS A 153 19.68 17.22 5.93
N SER A 154 19.01 17.51 7.05
CA SER A 154 19.61 17.43 8.40
C SER A 154 20.03 16.02 8.74
N VAL A 155 19.27 15.02 8.31
CA VAL A 155 19.58 13.60 8.52
C VAL A 155 20.83 13.25 7.71
N CYS A 156 20.80 13.34 6.37
CA CYS A 156 21.98 13.04 5.53
C CYS A 156 23.19 13.98 5.78
N ASN A 157 23.01 15.06 6.57
CA ASN A 157 23.95 16.15 6.89
C ASN A 157 24.69 16.70 5.67
N ARG A 158 23.96 16.87 4.57
CA ARG A 158 24.50 17.37 3.29
C ARG A 158 23.40 17.94 2.41
N CYS A 159 23.79 18.73 1.42
CA CYS A 159 22.89 19.18 0.36
C CYS A 159 22.60 18.03 -0.63
N ILE A 160 21.33 17.86 -0.97
CA ILE A 160 20.82 16.83 -1.87
C ILE A 160 20.25 17.51 -3.12
N LEU A 161 20.73 17.09 -4.30
CA LEU A 161 20.27 17.61 -5.60
C LEU A 161 18.82 17.17 -5.85
N LYS A 162 17.97 18.09 -6.33
CA LYS A 162 16.53 17.85 -6.57
C LYS A 162 15.88 17.07 -5.42
N MET A 163 16.14 17.52 -4.19
CA MET A 163 15.72 16.81 -2.98
C MET A 163 14.20 16.71 -2.93
N ASP A 164 13.71 15.50 -2.73
CA ASP A 164 12.30 15.27 -2.43
C ASP A 164 12.11 15.11 -0.92
N HIS A 165 12.63 14.06 -0.32
CA HIS A 165 12.57 13.89 1.13
C HIS A 165 13.65 12.92 1.62
N HIS A 166 13.85 12.85 2.93
CA HIS A 166 14.59 11.75 3.54
C HIS A 166 13.63 10.60 3.83
N CYS A 167 13.93 9.38 3.35
CA CYS A 167 13.07 8.23 3.53
C CYS A 167 13.73 7.21 4.49
N PRO A 168 13.22 7.06 5.73
CA PRO A 168 13.75 6.06 6.66
C PRO A 168 13.66 4.63 6.13
N TRP A 169 12.62 4.31 5.34
CA TRP A 169 12.38 3.00 4.73
C TRP A 169 13.41 2.60 3.66
N LEU A 170 14.18 3.55 3.16
CA LEU A 170 15.30 3.33 2.25
C LEU A 170 16.65 3.48 2.95
N ASN A 171 16.66 3.98 4.18
CA ASN A 171 17.86 4.50 4.83
C ASN A 171 18.67 5.46 3.91
N ASN A 172 17.95 6.25 3.11
CA ASN A 172 18.55 7.09 2.07
C ASN A 172 17.67 8.31 1.80
N CYS A 173 18.29 9.38 1.34
CA CYS A 173 17.59 10.53 0.80
C CYS A 173 17.00 10.18 -0.59
N VAL A 174 15.80 10.67 -0.90
CA VAL A 174 15.20 10.61 -2.25
C VAL A 174 15.49 11.94 -2.94
N GLY A 175 16.21 11.88 -4.06
CA GLY A 175 16.63 13.06 -4.80
C GLY A 175 16.93 12.73 -6.26
N TYR A 176 17.64 13.62 -6.94
CA TYR A 176 17.94 13.56 -8.37
C TYR A 176 18.34 12.16 -8.87
N GLY A 177 19.24 11.47 -8.18
CA GLY A 177 19.80 10.19 -8.60
C GLY A 177 18.87 8.98 -8.48
N ASN A 178 17.94 8.98 -7.52
CA ASN A 178 17.14 7.81 -7.17
C ASN A 178 15.62 8.02 -7.16
N HIS A 179 15.12 9.23 -7.43
CA HIS A 179 13.69 9.56 -7.39
C HIS A 179 12.85 8.64 -8.30
N ARG A 180 13.33 8.31 -9.50
CA ARG A 180 12.64 7.38 -10.41
C ARG A 180 12.47 5.99 -9.78
N TYR A 181 13.55 5.45 -9.21
CA TYR A 181 13.52 4.12 -8.58
C TYR A 181 12.55 4.09 -7.41
N PHE A 182 12.55 5.12 -6.57
CA PHE A 182 11.61 5.25 -5.46
C PHE A 182 10.15 5.23 -5.95
N PHE A 183 9.80 6.04 -6.96
CA PHE A 183 8.44 6.07 -7.49
C PHE A 183 8.00 4.72 -8.07
N LEU A 184 8.86 4.11 -8.90
CA LEU A 184 8.56 2.81 -9.51
C LEU A 184 8.46 1.70 -8.46
N TYR A 185 9.27 1.71 -7.41
CA TYR A 185 9.14 0.79 -6.28
C TYR A 185 7.75 0.88 -5.64
N MET A 186 7.27 2.09 -5.31
CA MET A 186 5.95 2.25 -4.71
C MET A 186 4.82 1.78 -5.63
N MET A 187 4.92 2.13 -6.92
CA MET A 187 3.95 1.74 -7.93
C MET A 187 3.89 0.22 -8.10
N TYR A 188 5.04 -0.44 -8.31
CA TYR A 188 5.09 -1.90 -8.49
C TYR A 188 4.71 -2.67 -7.23
N THR A 189 5.03 -2.15 -6.04
CA THR A 189 4.61 -2.77 -4.77
C THR A 189 3.10 -2.69 -4.62
N THR A 190 2.50 -1.53 -4.92
CA THR A 190 1.04 -1.35 -4.91
C THR A 190 0.35 -2.29 -5.91
N LEU A 191 0.87 -2.39 -7.14
CA LEU A 191 0.36 -3.30 -8.16
C LEU A 191 0.52 -4.78 -7.76
N GLY A 192 1.65 -5.15 -7.15
CA GLY A 192 1.91 -6.48 -6.60
C GLY A 192 0.92 -6.86 -5.49
N CYS A 193 0.68 -5.97 -4.55
CA CYS A 193 -0.29 -6.19 -3.47
C CYS A 193 -1.73 -6.27 -4.01
N LEU A 194 -2.11 -5.42 -4.97
CA LEU A 194 -3.41 -5.51 -5.64
C LEU A 194 -3.57 -6.84 -6.38
N PHE A 195 -2.54 -7.29 -7.10
CA PHE A 195 -2.52 -8.59 -7.77
C PHE A 195 -2.73 -9.74 -6.78
N LEU A 196 -2.02 -9.73 -5.65
CA LEU A 196 -2.20 -10.74 -4.59
C LEU A 196 -3.58 -10.68 -3.94
N ILE A 197 -4.16 -9.50 -3.75
CA ILE A 197 -5.54 -9.36 -3.25
C ILE A 197 -6.51 -9.99 -4.24
N LEU A 198 -6.45 -9.61 -5.52
CA LEU A 198 -7.39 -10.08 -6.55
C LEU A 198 -7.40 -11.61 -6.68
N PHE A 199 -6.22 -12.24 -6.77
CA PHE A 199 -6.10 -13.71 -6.84
C PHE A 199 -6.13 -14.40 -5.47
N GLY A 200 -6.11 -13.63 -4.39
CA GLY A 200 -6.26 -14.09 -3.02
C GLY A 200 -7.68 -14.04 -2.50
N LEU A 201 -8.63 -13.36 -3.17
CA LEU A 201 -10.01 -13.21 -2.71
C LEU A 201 -10.71 -14.57 -2.51
N GLU A 202 -10.54 -15.49 -3.46
CA GLU A 202 -11.15 -16.82 -3.36
C GLU A 202 -10.52 -17.68 -2.26
N ILE A 203 -9.19 -17.60 -2.13
CA ILE A 203 -8.44 -18.25 -1.06
C ILE A 203 -8.90 -17.70 0.29
N GLY A 204 -9.05 -16.39 0.39
CA GLY A 204 -9.58 -15.68 1.56
C GLY A 204 -11.00 -16.12 1.88
N HIS A 205 -11.90 -16.17 0.89
CA HIS A 205 -13.26 -16.65 1.08
C HIS A 205 -13.30 -18.08 1.64
N LYS A 206 -12.46 -18.97 1.09
CA LYS A 206 -12.31 -20.35 1.59
C LYS A 206 -11.81 -20.38 3.04
N TYR A 207 -10.63 -19.82 3.33
CA TYR A 207 -9.99 -20.01 4.65
C TYR A 207 -10.47 -19.05 5.74
N LEU A 208 -11.02 -17.89 5.40
CA LEU A 208 -11.47 -16.88 6.37
C LEU A 208 -12.95 -17.02 6.69
N TRP A 209 -13.77 -17.41 5.69
CA TRP A 209 -15.23 -17.38 5.78
C TRP A 209 -15.88 -18.76 5.78
N LEU A 210 -15.40 -19.72 4.97
CA LEU A 210 -15.98 -21.07 4.88
C LEU A 210 -15.32 -22.06 5.86
N ASP A 211 -14.01 -21.96 6.02
CA ASP A 211 -13.22 -22.80 6.92
C ASP A 211 -13.36 -22.27 8.36
N HIS A 212 -14.53 -22.52 8.95
CA HIS A 212 -14.71 -22.38 10.38
C HIS A 212 -13.89 -23.50 11.05
N GLY A 213 -12.72 -23.14 11.59
CA GLY A 213 -11.87 -24.05 12.35
C GLY A 213 -12.50 -24.60 13.63
N GLU A 214 -13.72 -24.18 13.95
CA GLU A 214 -14.64 -24.99 14.73
C GLU A 214 -15.45 -25.77 13.71
N ALA A 215 -15.16 -27.07 13.59
CA ALA A 215 -16.08 -27.95 12.92
C ALA A 215 -17.48 -27.66 13.48
N TRP A 216 -18.35 -27.03 12.69
CA TRP A 216 -19.73 -27.45 12.69
C TRP A 216 -19.69 -28.87 12.11
N THR A 217 -19.14 -29.83 12.85
CA THR A 217 -19.82 -31.10 12.95
C THR A 217 -21.24 -30.67 13.31
N GLU A 218 -22.17 -30.86 12.40
CA GLU A 218 -23.52 -31.22 12.81
C GLU A 218 -23.33 -32.35 13.84
N ILE A 219 -23.19 -31.98 15.12
CA ILE A 219 -23.18 -32.93 16.24
C ILE A 219 -24.60 -33.46 16.39
N GLU A 220 -25.58 -32.68 15.96
CA GLU A 220 -26.91 -33.19 15.69
C GLU A 220 -26.79 -34.06 14.43
N PRO A 221 -26.95 -35.40 14.54
CA PRO A 221 -27.17 -36.20 13.35
C PRO A 221 -28.32 -35.53 12.60
N LEU A 222 -28.28 -35.47 11.26
CA LEU A 222 -29.45 -35.11 10.46
C LEU A 222 -30.68 -35.80 11.07
N GLU A 223 -31.50 -35.05 11.82
CA GLU A 223 -32.72 -35.55 12.43
C GLU A 223 -33.74 -35.68 11.30
N GLY A 224 -33.52 -36.68 10.44
CA GLY A 224 -34.57 -37.20 9.59
C GLY A 224 -35.66 -37.74 10.51
N GLN A 225 -36.92 -37.44 10.20
CA GLN A 225 -38.01 -38.16 10.85
C GLN A 225 -37.78 -39.66 10.63
N PRO A 226 -37.73 -40.47 11.70
CA PRO A 226 -37.59 -41.92 11.57
C PRO A 226 -38.66 -42.47 10.62
N VAL A 227 -38.22 -43.31 9.69
CA VAL A 227 -39.11 -43.99 8.74
C VAL A 227 -38.88 -45.50 8.82
N LYS A 228 -39.96 -46.27 8.66
CA LYS A 228 -39.94 -47.75 8.59
C LYS A 228 -40.39 -48.22 7.21
N TYR A 229 -39.91 -49.39 6.81
CA TYR A 229 -40.39 -50.06 5.59
C TYR A 229 -41.55 -51.00 5.94
N ASN A 230 -42.65 -50.96 5.17
CA ASN A 230 -43.67 -52.02 5.27
C ASN A 230 -43.23 -53.30 4.52
N LEU A 231 -44.02 -54.37 4.65
CA LEU A 231 -43.79 -55.65 3.96
C LEU A 231 -43.73 -55.52 2.42
N SER A 232 -44.25 -54.41 1.88
CA SER A 232 -44.24 -54.07 0.45
C SER A 232 -43.10 -53.11 0.07
N GLY A 233 -42.15 -52.85 0.97
CA GLY A 233 -40.98 -52.00 0.74
C GLY A 233 -41.25 -50.49 0.69
N HIS A 234 -42.45 -50.02 1.07
CA HIS A 234 -42.77 -48.58 1.10
C HIS A 234 -42.30 -47.94 2.40
N ILE A 235 -41.80 -46.70 2.30
CA ILE A 235 -41.33 -45.86 3.40
C ILE A 235 -42.55 -45.25 4.13
N ILE A 236 -42.65 -45.45 5.44
CA ILE A 236 -43.73 -44.93 6.30
C ILE A 236 -43.11 -44.16 7.47
N PRO A 237 -43.58 -42.94 7.81
CA PRO A 237 -43.09 -42.21 8.98
C PRO A 237 -43.48 -42.93 10.28
N VAL A 238 -42.55 -42.93 11.25
CA VAL A 238 -42.82 -43.38 12.61
C VAL A 238 -43.51 -42.24 13.37
N THR A 239 -44.76 -42.45 13.76
CA THR A 239 -45.62 -41.40 14.35
C THR A 239 -45.70 -41.45 15.87
N HIS A 240 -45.14 -42.48 16.51
CA HIS A 240 -45.27 -42.69 17.95
C HIS A 240 -43.92 -42.94 18.66
N PRO A 241 -43.65 -42.27 19.81
CA PRO A 241 -42.40 -42.42 20.55
C PRO A 241 -42.11 -43.82 21.09
N HIS A 242 -43.12 -44.66 21.29
CA HIS A 242 -42.93 -46.03 21.78
C HIS A 242 -42.50 -47.02 20.69
N GLU A 243 -42.49 -46.60 19.42
CA GLU A 243 -41.91 -47.41 18.33
C GLU A 243 -40.37 -47.38 18.34
N TYR A 244 -39.75 -46.63 19.26
CA TYR A 244 -38.30 -46.49 19.46
C TYR A 244 -37.67 -47.57 20.35
N ASP A 245 -38.38 -48.66 20.69
CA ASP A 245 -37.94 -49.62 21.71
C ASP A 245 -36.45 -49.99 21.62
N GLU A 246 -35.78 -49.73 22.74
CA GLU A 246 -34.38 -49.37 22.96
C GLU A 246 -33.36 -50.51 22.74
N PHE A 247 -33.69 -51.56 21.97
CA PHE A 247 -32.86 -52.78 21.89
C PHE A 247 -32.65 -53.43 20.51
N MET A 248 -33.11 -52.84 19.40
CA MET A 248 -33.10 -53.55 18.09
C MET A 248 -32.65 -52.73 16.87
N LEU A 249 -32.09 -51.53 17.03
CA LEU A 249 -31.51 -50.79 15.90
C LEU A 249 -30.10 -50.31 16.26
N PRO A 250 -29.04 -51.08 15.92
CA PRO A 250 -27.71 -50.47 15.83
C PRO A 250 -27.77 -49.25 14.91
N PRO A 251 -26.94 -48.22 15.12
CA PRO A 251 -26.93 -47.04 14.25
C PRO A 251 -26.87 -47.48 12.79
N ALA A 252 -27.72 -46.91 11.95
CA ALA A 252 -27.87 -47.32 10.56
C ALA A 252 -26.49 -47.33 9.87
N VAL A 253 -25.98 -48.53 9.60
CA VAL A 253 -24.70 -48.70 8.89
C VAL A 253 -24.96 -48.41 7.43
N HIS A 254 -24.67 -47.19 7.00
CA HIS A 254 -24.78 -46.81 5.60
C HIS A 254 -23.41 -46.93 4.90
N ASN A 255 -23.41 -47.45 3.68
CA ASN A 255 -22.22 -47.46 2.81
C ASN A 255 -22.04 -46.16 2.01
N LEU A 256 -22.78 -45.09 2.38
CA LEU A 256 -22.53 -43.78 1.81
C LEU A 256 -21.12 -43.33 2.23
N PRO A 257 -20.31 -42.79 1.31
CA PRO A 257 -19.04 -42.18 1.68
C PRO A 257 -19.34 -41.07 2.68
N THR A 258 -19.02 -41.28 3.96
CA THR A 258 -18.90 -40.15 4.88
C THR A 258 -17.79 -39.27 4.33
N PRO A 259 -17.99 -37.95 4.18
CA PRO A 259 -16.89 -37.08 3.82
C PRO A 259 -15.79 -37.33 4.84
N ILE A 260 -14.60 -37.65 4.35
CA ILE A 260 -13.41 -37.82 5.18
C ILE A 260 -13.27 -36.51 5.95
N VAL A 261 -13.58 -36.55 7.25
CA VAL A 261 -13.24 -35.44 8.15
C VAL A 261 -11.73 -35.48 8.21
N ASP A 262 -11.09 -34.65 7.38
CA ASP A 262 -9.66 -34.40 7.44
C ASP A 262 -9.41 -33.86 8.85
N THR A 263 -8.95 -34.72 9.77
CA THR A 263 -8.63 -34.41 11.17
C THR A 263 -7.33 -33.61 11.28
N ASP A 264 -7.17 -32.68 10.34
CA ASP A 264 -5.90 -32.08 10.03
C ASP A 264 -5.92 -30.67 10.64
N ALA A 265 -5.20 -30.55 11.76
CA ALA A 265 -4.72 -29.32 12.38
C ALA A 265 -3.99 -28.29 11.47
N PRO A 266 -3.60 -28.55 10.17
CA PRO A 266 -3.06 -27.54 9.26
C PRO A 266 -3.98 -26.35 8.90
N SER A 267 -5.29 -26.40 9.18
CA SER A 267 -6.22 -25.30 8.82
C SER A 267 -5.93 -23.99 9.58
N THR A 268 -5.58 -24.09 10.87
CA THR A 268 -5.37 -22.90 11.72
C THR A 268 -4.14 -22.09 11.31
N GLY A 269 -3.03 -22.76 10.96
CA GLY A 269 -1.81 -22.12 10.50
C GLY A 269 -2.00 -21.40 9.16
N ARG A 270 -2.68 -22.05 8.21
CA ARG A 270 -3.05 -21.45 6.92
C ARG A 270 -3.97 -20.25 7.11
N ARG A 271 -5.00 -20.36 7.96
CA ARG A 271 -5.92 -19.25 8.27
C ARG A 271 -5.20 -18.04 8.85
N ARG A 272 -4.26 -18.23 9.80
CA ARG A 272 -3.44 -17.14 10.35
C ARG A 272 -2.57 -16.48 9.28
N ALA A 273 -1.94 -17.27 8.41
CA ALA A 273 -1.13 -16.76 7.30
C ALA A 273 -1.97 -15.96 6.30
N VAL A 274 -3.19 -16.42 5.97
CA VAL A 274 -4.12 -15.71 5.09
C VAL A 274 -4.60 -14.40 5.73
N TRP A 275 -4.90 -14.37 7.03
CA TRP A 275 -5.20 -13.13 7.74
C TRP A 275 -4.03 -12.13 7.68
N PHE A 276 -2.82 -12.59 8.00
CA PHE A 276 -1.62 -11.76 7.91
C PHE A 276 -1.42 -11.19 6.51
N MET A 277 -1.58 -12.03 5.47
CA MET A 277 -1.49 -11.61 4.07
C MET A 277 -2.56 -10.58 3.71
N ALA A 278 -3.81 -10.80 4.11
CA ALA A 278 -4.93 -9.89 3.82
C ALA A 278 -4.71 -8.52 4.45
N PHE A 279 -4.43 -8.46 5.76
CA PHE A 279 -4.17 -7.20 6.46
C PHE A 279 -2.95 -6.49 5.87
N THR A 280 -1.84 -7.19 5.69
CA THR A 280 -0.60 -6.59 5.16
C THR A 280 -0.82 -5.99 3.77
N ASN A 281 -1.40 -6.73 2.82
CA ASN A 281 -1.59 -6.24 1.46
C ASN A 281 -2.61 -5.08 1.41
N VAL A 282 -3.71 -5.16 2.17
CA VAL A 282 -4.70 -4.07 2.22
C VAL A 282 -4.07 -2.81 2.82
N SER A 283 -3.35 -2.93 3.94
CA SER A 283 -2.65 -1.81 4.56
C SER A 283 -1.63 -1.17 3.62
N VAL A 284 -0.84 -1.98 2.91
CA VAL A 284 0.14 -1.48 1.93
C VAL A 284 -0.56 -0.78 0.77
N VAL A 285 -1.63 -1.34 0.19
CA VAL A 285 -2.37 -0.69 -0.89
C VAL A 285 -2.95 0.66 -0.45
N LEU A 286 -3.52 0.74 0.76
CA LEU A 286 -4.07 1.99 1.27
C LEU A 286 -2.97 3.04 1.53
N ALA A 287 -1.92 2.68 2.26
CA ALA A 287 -0.86 3.61 2.63
C ALA A 287 0.04 3.97 1.43
N LEU A 288 0.65 2.96 0.81
CA LEU A 288 1.60 3.14 -0.29
C LEU A 288 0.89 3.56 -1.59
N GLY A 289 -0.33 3.08 -1.83
CA GLY A 289 -1.12 3.52 -2.99
C GLY A 289 -1.50 4.99 -2.90
N SER A 290 -1.92 5.47 -1.71
CA SER A 290 -2.19 6.90 -1.50
C SER A 290 -0.94 7.75 -1.70
N LEU A 291 0.21 7.30 -1.19
CA LEU A 291 1.49 7.96 -1.39
C LEU A 291 1.91 7.97 -2.86
N THR A 292 1.72 6.86 -3.58
CA THR A 292 1.99 6.76 -5.03
C THR A 292 1.15 7.77 -5.81
N ILE A 293 -0.14 7.89 -5.50
CA ILE A 293 -1.05 8.87 -6.13
C ILE A 293 -0.59 10.30 -5.82
N TRP A 294 -0.16 10.58 -4.59
CA TRP A 294 0.37 11.88 -4.21
C TRP A 294 1.61 12.24 -5.04
N HIS A 295 2.63 11.38 -5.08
CA HIS A 295 3.83 11.62 -5.89
C HIS A 295 3.51 11.72 -7.39
N ALA A 296 2.57 10.93 -7.91
CA ALA A 296 2.13 11.05 -9.30
C ALA A 296 1.56 12.44 -9.62
N LYS A 297 0.87 13.09 -8.67
CA LYS A 297 0.40 14.48 -8.82
C LYS A 297 1.55 15.48 -8.84
N LEU A 298 2.55 15.30 -7.96
CA LEU A 298 3.75 16.15 -7.93
C LEU A 298 4.54 16.05 -9.24
N ILE A 299 4.79 14.83 -9.72
CA ILE A 299 5.44 14.57 -11.01
C ILE A 299 4.66 15.21 -12.15
N THR A 300 3.33 15.08 -12.14
CA THR A 300 2.46 15.71 -13.15
C THR A 300 2.62 17.23 -13.19
N ARG A 301 2.92 17.86 -12.05
CA ARG A 301 3.17 19.31 -11.93
C ARG A 301 4.63 19.70 -12.06
N GLY A 302 5.56 18.75 -12.27
CA GLY A 302 6.99 19.02 -12.43
C GLY A 302 7.72 19.36 -11.12
N GLU A 303 7.10 19.14 -9.96
CA GLU A 303 7.61 19.51 -8.64
C GLU A 303 8.00 18.29 -7.80
N THR A 304 8.93 18.49 -6.87
CA THR A 304 9.22 17.60 -5.74
C THR A 304 8.30 17.94 -4.56
N SER A 305 8.30 17.12 -3.50
CA SER A 305 7.52 17.39 -2.29
C SER A 305 7.97 18.67 -1.57
N VAL A 306 9.28 18.97 -1.52
CA VAL A 306 9.77 20.27 -1.00
C VAL A 306 9.28 21.42 -1.84
N GLU A 307 9.40 21.30 -3.16
CA GLU A 307 8.98 22.36 -4.08
C GLU A 307 7.48 22.59 -4.05
N ALA A 308 6.66 21.55 -3.88
CA ALA A 308 5.22 21.72 -3.75
C ALA A 308 4.85 22.65 -2.59
N HIS A 309 5.55 22.53 -1.45
CA HIS A 309 5.36 23.42 -0.31
C HIS A 309 5.83 24.85 -0.60
N ILE A 310 7.01 25.00 -1.24
CA ILE A 310 7.54 26.31 -1.64
C ILE A 310 6.62 27.00 -2.65
N ASN A 311 6.16 26.26 -3.66
CA ASN A 311 5.27 26.73 -4.71
C ASN A 311 3.92 27.15 -4.12
N GLU A 312 3.37 26.40 -3.16
CA GLU A 312 2.13 26.77 -2.48
C GLU A 312 2.29 28.07 -1.68
N ALA A 313 3.40 28.22 -0.94
CA ALA A 313 3.68 29.44 -0.20
C ALA A 313 3.87 30.65 -1.14
N GLU A 314 4.60 30.46 -2.24
CA GLU A 314 4.86 31.49 -3.25
C GLU A 314 3.59 31.88 -4.00
N GLN A 315 2.72 30.91 -4.33
CA GLN A 315 1.42 31.16 -4.93
C GLN A 315 0.54 32.02 -4.02
N LYS A 316 0.51 31.75 -2.70
CA LYS A 316 -0.20 32.59 -1.73
C LYS A 316 0.37 34.01 -1.67
N ARG A 317 1.71 34.15 -1.65
CA ARG A 317 2.41 35.44 -1.62
C ARG A 317 2.13 36.29 -2.87
N LEU A 318 2.20 35.70 -4.06
CA LEU A 318 1.97 36.42 -5.31
C LEU A 318 0.49 36.76 -5.51
N LEU A 319 -0.42 35.92 -5.05
CA LEU A 319 -1.86 36.21 -5.10
C LEU A 319 -2.21 37.46 -4.28
N GLN A 320 -1.57 37.66 -3.13
CA GLN A 320 -1.71 38.90 -2.34
C GLN A 320 -1.24 40.15 -3.11
N GLN A 321 -0.31 39.97 -4.05
CA GLN A 321 0.20 41.02 -4.93
C GLN A 321 -0.54 41.09 -6.27
N GLN A 322 -1.67 40.38 -6.43
CA GLN A 322 -2.42 40.25 -7.68
C GLN A 322 -1.59 39.71 -8.86
N ARG A 323 -0.57 38.90 -8.56
CA ARG A 323 0.27 38.22 -9.54
C ARG A 323 0.00 36.71 -9.51
N ILE A 324 0.16 36.07 -10.66
CA ILE A 324 0.01 34.62 -10.80
C ILE A 324 1.39 33.96 -10.74
N TYR A 325 1.55 33.00 -9.84
CA TYR A 325 2.73 32.14 -9.81
C TYR A 325 2.66 31.11 -10.93
N ILE A 326 3.76 30.94 -11.66
CA ILE A 326 3.92 29.88 -12.66
C ILE A 326 5.12 29.05 -12.25
N ASN A 327 4.91 27.74 -12.06
CA ASN A 327 6.01 26.82 -11.74
C ASN A 327 6.96 26.74 -12.95
N PRO A 328 8.24 27.16 -12.80
CA PRO A 328 9.20 27.19 -13.90
C PRO A 328 9.58 25.81 -14.43
N TYR A 329 9.32 24.74 -13.69
CA TYR A 329 9.65 23.36 -14.06
C TYR A 329 8.45 22.54 -14.51
N ASN A 330 7.28 23.18 -14.68
CA ASN A 330 6.08 22.51 -15.17
C ASN A 330 5.97 22.65 -16.70
N PHE A 331 6.42 21.63 -17.43
CA PHE A 331 6.38 21.59 -18.90
C PHE A 331 5.10 20.95 -19.47
N GLY A 332 4.09 20.73 -18.62
CA GLY A 332 2.88 19.99 -18.95
C GLY A 332 2.99 18.49 -18.70
N THR A 333 1.85 17.86 -18.40
CA THR A 333 1.76 16.48 -17.90
C THR A 333 2.61 15.48 -18.66
N ARG A 334 2.47 15.41 -19.99
CA ARG A 334 3.16 14.42 -20.82
C ARG A 334 4.68 14.61 -20.80
N LYS A 335 5.16 15.85 -20.87
CA LYS A 335 6.59 16.16 -20.89
C LYS A 335 7.22 15.94 -19.52
N ASN A 336 6.53 16.32 -18.44
CA ASN A 336 6.98 16.07 -17.07
C ASN A 336 7.18 14.57 -16.80
N TRP A 337 6.23 13.73 -17.19
CA TRP A 337 6.36 12.27 -17.05
C TRP A 337 7.47 11.67 -17.91
N LYS A 338 7.62 12.13 -19.16
CA LYS A 338 8.72 11.68 -20.02
C LYS A 338 10.08 12.00 -19.41
N LEU A 339 10.27 13.23 -18.93
CA LEU A 339 11.51 13.66 -18.28
C LEU A 339 11.76 12.90 -16.98
N PHE A 340 10.73 12.72 -16.15
CA PHE A 340 10.84 11.99 -14.89
C PHE A 340 11.21 10.51 -15.07
N LEU A 341 10.56 9.83 -16.03
CA LEU A 341 10.82 8.42 -16.33
C LEU A 341 12.09 8.21 -17.19
N GLY A 342 12.71 9.29 -17.68
CA GLY A 342 13.88 9.21 -18.54
C GLY A 342 13.58 8.68 -19.95
N LEU A 343 12.36 8.90 -20.47
CA LEU A 343 11.89 8.49 -21.80
C LEU A 343 12.30 9.48 -22.89
N VAL A 344 13.56 9.89 -22.88
CA VAL A 344 14.16 10.81 -23.85
C VAL A 344 15.23 10.09 -24.68
N ARG A 345 15.69 10.72 -25.78
CA ARG A 345 16.75 10.21 -26.66
C ARG A 345 16.49 8.78 -27.19
N GLY A 346 15.27 8.55 -27.68
CA GLY A 346 14.86 7.26 -28.27
C GLY A 346 14.68 6.10 -27.28
N ARG A 347 14.72 6.32 -25.96
CA ARG A 347 14.51 5.25 -24.98
C ARG A 347 13.07 4.74 -25.00
N SER A 348 12.91 3.42 -25.13
CA SER A 348 11.59 2.79 -25.17
C SER A 348 11.01 2.56 -23.77
N PHE A 349 9.68 2.73 -23.65
CA PHE A 349 8.93 2.51 -22.40
C PHE A 349 9.11 1.09 -21.85
N TRP A 350 9.13 0.09 -22.74
CA TRP A 350 9.30 -1.32 -22.37
C TRP A 350 10.62 -1.59 -21.63
N ARG A 351 11.71 -0.96 -22.03
CA ARG A 351 13.06 -1.19 -21.44
C ARG A 351 13.37 -0.30 -20.24
N THR A 352 12.60 0.76 -20.03
CA THR A 352 12.88 1.80 -19.03
C THR A 352 11.92 1.79 -17.86
N VAL A 353 10.67 1.38 -18.10
CA VAL A 353 9.60 1.37 -17.10
C VAL A 353 9.15 -0.05 -16.81
N LEU A 354 8.81 -0.83 -17.84
CA LEU A 354 8.23 -2.18 -17.65
C LEU A 354 9.24 -3.26 -17.24
N LEU A 355 10.52 -3.03 -17.52
CA LEU A 355 11.62 -3.91 -17.14
C LEU A 355 12.61 -3.15 -16.26
N PRO A 356 13.30 -3.86 -15.35
CA PRO A 356 14.43 -3.31 -14.59
C PRO A 356 15.41 -2.52 -15.47
N SER A 357 15.63 -1.26 -15.13
CA SER A 357 16.45 -0.36 -15.93
C SER A 357 17.37 0.49 -15.08
N TRP A 358 18.68 0.38 -15.33
CA TRP A 358 19.75 1.08 -14.58
C TRP A 358 20.08 2.47 -15.13
N HIS A 359 19.31 2.97 -16.09
CA HIS A 359 19.65 4.22 -16.75
C HIS A 359 19.63 5.39 -15.77
N LYS A 360 20.60 6.29 -15.92
CA LYS A 360 20.74 7.48 -15.08
C LYS A 360 19.71 8.55 -15.48
N PRO A 361 19.34 9.46 -14.55
CA PRO A 361 18.60 10.67 -14.91
C PRO A 361 19.41 11.52 -15.89
N GLU A 362 18.73 12.38 -16.63
CA GLU A 362 19.36 13.26 -17.61
C GLU A 362 19.99 14.49 -16.98
N GLY A 363 21.15 14.88 -17.50
CA GLY A 363 21.93 16.00 -17.00
C GLY A 363 22.83 15.64 -15.79
N THR A 364 23.16 16.65 -15.00
CA THR A 364 24.03 16.53 -13.82
C THR A 364 23.29 16.77 -12.51
N GLY A 365 22.07 17.31 -12.57
CA GLY A 365 21.31 17.79 -11.41
C GLY A 365 21.83 19.11 -10.83
N LEU A 366 22.82 19.75 -11.45
CA LEU A 366 23.37 21.04 -11.05
C LEU A 366 22.72 22.23 -11.76
N SER A 367 22.14 21.99 -12.93
CA SER A 367 21.31 22.94 -13.65
C SER A 367 20.04 22.24 -14.09
N PHE A 368 18.96 23.02 -14.17
CA PHE A 368 17.67 22.56 -14.63
C PHE A 368 17.12 23.64 -15.53
N HIS A 369 16.73 23.26 -16.73
CA HIS A 369 16.07 24.24 -17.57
C HIS A 369 14.69 24.59 -17.03
N THR A 370 14.19 25.72 -17.51
CA THR A 370 12.87 26.25 -17.17
C THR A 370 12.01 26.40 -18.41
N VAL A 371 10.71 26.62 -18.21
CA VAL A 371 9.76 26.97 -19.27
C VAL A 371 10.10 28.28 -20.00
N ASN A 372 10.98 29.10 -19.43
CA ASN A 372 11.41 30.37 -20.01
C ASN A 372 12.64 30.23 -20.91
N ASP A 373 13.31 29.07 -20.89
CA ASP A 373 14.48 28.83 -21.74
C ASP A 373 14.02 28.65 -23.20
N ALA A 374 14.81 29.13 -24.16
CA ALA A 374 14.44 29.17 -25.58
C ALA A 374 13.95 27.79 -26.11
N PRO A 375 12.95 27.77 -27.03
CA PRO A 375 12.37 26.53 -27.51
C PRO A 375 13.39 25.79 -28.39
N PHE A 376 14.01 24.74 -27.85
CA PHE A 376 14.70 23.74 -28.65
C PHE A 376 13.71 22.68 -29.13
N GLU A 377 13.90 22.22 -30.36
CA GLU A 377 13.14 21.19 -31.08
C GLU A 377 12.87 19.92 -30.26
N ASP A 378 11.92 19.11 -30.75
CA ASP A 378 11.17 18.02 -30.10
C ASP A 378 11.95 16.95 -29.29
N GLU A 379 13.28 16.94 -29.32
CA GLU A 379 14.12 16.04 -28.52
C GLU A 379 14.92 16.82 -27.48
N TRP A 380 14.19 17.22 -26.46
CA TRP A 380 14.75 17.93 -25.33
C TRP A 380 15.58 16.97 -24.41
N PRO A 381 16.77 17.36 -23.91
CA PRO A 381 17.71 16.52 -23.15
C PRO A 381 17.22 15.87 -21.86
#